data_AF-A0A9X1N836-F1
#
_entry.id   AF-A0A9X1N836-F1
#
_cell.length_a   1.000
_cell.length_b   1.000
_cell.length_c   1.000
_cell.angle_alpha   90.00
_cell.angle_beta   90.00
_cell.angle_gamma   90.00
#
_symmetry.space_group_name_H-M   'P 1'
#
loop_
_entity.id
_entity.type
_entity.pdbx_description
1 polymer ?
#
loop_
_entity_poly.entity_id
_entity_poly.type
_entity_poly.pdbx_seq_one_letter_code
_entity_poly.pdbx_strand_id
1 'polypeptide(L)' 'MGKDVENPCISVCKLTDELCTSCGRTKDEIRKWKRMKRPDKKAVVERAAQRLKALKKKKKKG' A
#
# COMPACT_ATOMS: atom_id res chain seq x y z
N MET A 1 -8.26 1.10 -23.60
CA MET A 1 -8.15 1.56 -22.21
C MET A 1 -6.88 1.02 -21.57
N GLY A 2 -5.91 1.88 -21.24
CA GLY A 2 -4.69 1.47 -20.55
C GLY A 2 -5.03 1.06 -19.12
N LYS A 3 -5.10 -0.25 -18.85
CA LYS A 3 -5.46 -0.86 -17.55
C LYS A 3 -4.86 -0.06 -16.39
N ASP A 4 -5.68 0.66 -15.62
CA ASP A 4 -5.21 1.38 -14.45
C ASP A 4 -4.46 0.44 -13.49
N VAL A 5 -3.48 0.98 -12.77
CA VAL A 5 -2.79 0.18 -11.74
C VAL A 5 -3.80 -0.13 -10.65
N GLU A 6 -4.00 -1.42 -10.39
CA GLU A 6 -4.94 -1.89 -9.36
C GLU A 6 -4.62 -1.24 -8.02
N ASN A 7 -5.62 -0.61 -7.41
CA ASN A 7 -5.44 0.12 -6.16
C ASN A 7 -5.49 -0.87 -4.98
N PRO A 8 -4.41 -1.03 -4.18
CA PRO A 8 -4.38 -1.98 -3.07
C PRO A 8 -5.20 -1.53 -1.85
N CYS A 9 -5.94 -0.43 -1.95
CA CYS A 9 -6.75 0.14 -0.88
C CYS A 9 -8.02 -0.68 -0.65
N ILE A 10 -8.24 -1.15 0.58
CA ILE A 10 -9.48 -1.83 0.99
C ILE A 10 -10.51 -0.88 1.63
N SER A 11 -10.34 0.43 1.44
CA SER A 11 -11.17 1.49 2.05
C SER A 11 -11.23 1.52 3.58
N VAL A 12 -10.40 0.72 4.26
CA VAL A 12 -10.25 0.70 5.71
C VAL A 12 -8.80 1.05 6.04
N CYS A 13 -8.52 2.25 6.52
CA CYS A 13 -7.16 2.66 6.90
C CYS A 13 -6.88 2.34 8.37
N LYS A 14 -5.74 1.68 8.63
CA LYS A 14 -5.19 1.44 9.97
C LYS A 14 -3.74 1.89 10.00
N LEU A 15 -3.50 3.17 10.28
CA LEU A 15 -2.16 3.75 10.26
C LEU A 15 -1.44 3.51 11.60
N THR A 16 -0.23 2.97 11.52
CA THR A 16 0.72 2.81 12.64
C THR A 16 2.07 3.30 12.13
N ASP A 17 2.67 4.28 12.80
CA ASP A 17 3.94 4.91 12.38
C ASP A 17 3.93 5.30 10.89
N GLU A 18 2.86 5.95 10.47
CA GLU A 18 2.62 6.38 9.08
C GLU A 18 2.47 5.25 8.04
N LEU A 19 2.48 3.99 8.46
CA LEU A 19 2.24 2.83 7.62
C LEU A 19 0.83 2.29 7.80
N CYS A 20 0.08 2.14 6.71
CA CYS A 20 -1.25 1.55 6.75
C CYS A 20 -1.13 0.03 6.82
N THR A 21 -1.45 -0.55 7.97
CA THR A 21 -1.32 -1.98 8.24
C THR A 21 -2.36 -2.84 7.52
N SER A 22 -3.39 -2.23 6.92
CA SER A 22 -4.43 -2.92 6.15
C SER A 22 -4.09 -3.08 4.66
N CYS A 23 -3.52 -2.03 4.03
CA CYS A 23 -3.17 -2.03 2.61
C CYS A 23 -1.65 -1.96 2.34
N GLY A 24 -0.83 -1.77 3.36
CA GLY A 24 0.63 -1.70 3.27
C GLY A 24 1.21 -0.39 2.72
N ARG A 25 0.38 0.58 2.34
CA ARG A 25 0.84 1.90 1.86
C ARG A 25 1.19 2.84 3.02
N THR A 26 2.17 3.71 2.82
CA THR A 26 2.47 4.81 3.74
C THR A 26 1.47 5.97 3.58
N LYS A 27 1.39 6.83 4.59
CA LYS A 27 0.57 8.06 4.59
C LYS A 27 0.91 8.96 3.40
N ASP A 28 2.19 9.07 3.06
CA ASP A 28 2.67 9.83 1.90
C ASP A 28 2.25 9.22 0.57
N GLU A 29 2.38 7.89 0.44
CA GLU A 29 1.91 7.16 -0.75
C GLU A 29 0.40 7.32 -0.94
N ILE A 30 -0.39 7.29 0.15
CA ILE A 30 -1.84 7.51 0.12
C ILE A 30 -2.17 8.93 -0.38
N ARG A 31 -1.51 9.96 0.16
CA ARG A 31 -1.72 11.37 -0.24
C ARG A 31 -1.35 11.63 -1.69
N LYS A 32 -0.23 11.06 -2.14
CA LYS A 32 0.32 11.29 -3.49
C LYS A 32 -0.34 10.42 -4.56
N TRP A 33 -1.05 9.35 -4.20
CA TRP A 33 -1.64 8.37 -5.13
C TRP A 33 -2.38 8.97 -6.32
N LYS A 34 -3.25 9.98 -6.10
CA LYS A 34 -4.02 10.63 -7.18
C LYS A 34 -3.13 11.36 -8.19
N ARG A 35 -1.94 11.82 -7.77
CA ARG A 35 -0.97 12.58 -8.59
C ARG A 35 0.15 11.72 -9.19
N MET A 36 0.25 10.45 -8.78
CA MET A 36 1.29 9.53 -9.26
C MET A 36 1.02 9.05 -10.69
N LYS A 37 2.09 8.88 -11.47
CA LYS A 37 2.03 8.25 -12.79
C LYS A 37 1.93 6.72 -12.65
N ARG A 38 1.54 6.01 -13.72
CA ARG A 38 1.44 4.54 -13.74
C ARG A 38 2.69 3.81 -13.20
N PRO A 39 3.94 4.15 -13.59
CA PRO A 39 5.12 3.48 -13.04
C PRO A 39 5.26 3.67 -11.52
N ASP A 40 5.02 4.89 -11.03
CA ASP A 40 5.09 5.19 -9.59
C ASP A 40 4.02 4.43 -8.81
N LYS A 41 2.78 4.43 -9.32
CA LYS A 41 1.67 3.66 -8.75
C LYS A 41 2.05 2.19 -8.64
N LYS A 42 2.57 1.59 -9.71
CA LYS A 42 2.98 0.17 -9.72
C LYS A 42 4.04 -0.10 -8.65
N ALA A 43 5.08 0.72 -8.58
CA ALA A 43 6.13 0.59 -7.57
C ALA A 43 5.60 0.75 -6.13
N VAL A 44 4.59 1.59 -5.92
CA VAL A 44 3.92 1.72 -4.61
C VAL A 44 3.13 0.47 -4.27
N VAL A 45 2.38 -0.11 -5.21
CA VAL A 45 1.62 -1.34 -4.98
C VAL A 45 2.54 -2.50 -4.62
N GLU A 46 3.64 -2.67 -5.35
CA GLU A 46 4.61 -3.75 -5.08
C GLU A 46 5.24 -3.58 -3.68
N ARG A 47 5.69 -2.37 -3.34
CA ARG A 47 6.23 -2.07 -2.00
C ARG A 47 5.19 -2.28 -0.90
N ALA A 48 3.95 -1.85 -1.12
CA ALA A 48 2.88 -2.02 -0.16
C ALA A 48 2.56 -3.50 0.09
N ALA A 49 2.53 -4.32 -0.96
CA ALA A 49 2.34 -5.77 -0.84
C ALA A 49 3.47 -6.43 -0.04
N GLN A 50 4.73 -6.04 -0.27
CA GLN A 50 5.89 -6.53 0.48
C GLN A 50 5.78 -6.18 1.97
N ARG A 51 5.48 -4.92 2.30
CA ARG A 51 5.28 -4.48 3.70
C ARG A 51 4.15 -5.24 4.37
N LEU A 52 3.01 -5.42 3.68
CA LEU A 52 1.87 -6.16 4.21
C LEU A 52 2.22 -7.64 4.48
N LYS A 53 3.00 -8.27 3.59
CA LYS A 53 3.49 -9.65 3.79
C LYS A 53 4.39 -9.75 5.01
N ALA A 54 5.29 -8.77 5.23
CA ALA A 54 6.14 -8.72 6.42
C ALA A 54 5.32 -8.55 7.71
N LEU A 55 4.31 -7.66 7.72
CA LEU A 55 3.40 -7.47 8.84
C LEU A 55 2.61 -8.75 9.18
N LYS A 56 2.07 -9.43 8.16
CA LYS A 56 1.35 -10.71 8.34
C LYS A 56 2.25 -11.81 8.90
N LYS A 57 3.51 -11.88 8.46
CA LYS A 57 4.51 -12.81 9.02
C LYS A 57 4.78 -12.54 10.51
N LYS A 58 4.86 -11.27 10.92
CA LYS A 58 5.03 -10.88 12.32
C LYS A 58 3.82 -11.29 13.17
N LYS A 59 2.59 -11.10 12.66
CA LYS A 59 1.35 -11.47 13.37
C LYS A 59 1.17 -12.98 13.56
N LYS A 60 1.67 -13.82 12.64
CA LYS A 60 1.57 -15.30 12.74
C LYS A 60 2.54 -15.94 13.74
N LYS A 61 3.52 -15.17 14.24
CA LYS A 61 4.57 -15.64 15.16
C LYS A 61 4.36 -15.18 16.61
N GLY A 62 3.25 -14.51 16.89
CA GLY A 62 2.86 -14.06 18.23
C GLY A 62 1.60 -14.76 18.69
#